data_AF-A0A938BCA2-F1
#
_entry.id   AF-A0A938BCA2-F1
#
_cell.length_a   1.000
_cell.length_b   1.000
_cell.length_c   1.000
_cell.angle_alpha   90.00
_cell.angle_beta   90.00
_cell.angle_gamma   90.00
#
_symmetry.space_group_name_H-M   'P 1'
#
loop_
_entity.id
_entity.type
_entity.pdbx_description
1 polymer ?
#
loop_
_entity_poly.entity_id
_entity_poly.type
_entity_poly.pdbx_seq_one_letter_code
_entity_poly.pdbx_strand_id
1 'polypeptide(L)'
;MAANVFVSYDHDDQKQVGGFRLLKNNPKHPLDFHDHSLKEPVTGRSGKSIKYPPSDPRSKPVRDEILKKFDRCSKLVVLIGDGTHKSDWVEWEINTFFKMKKELSGENTWKRIRGMTLKGSDQATIPSALLNQSTKVLAWDPEALDKWLDQDPDA
;
A
#
# COMPACT_ATOMS: atom_id res chain seq x y z
N MET A 1 -10.98 -17.77 0.86
CA MET A 1 -11.32 -16.81 -0.22
C MET A 1 -10.07 -15.99 -0.49
N ALA A 2 -9.75 -15.66 -1.74
CA ALA A 2 -8.57 -14.81 -2.01
C ALA A 2 -8.84 -13.40 -1.46
N ALA A 3 -8.01 -12.93 -0.52
CA ALA A 3 -8.14 -11.58 0.02
C ALA A 3 -7.52 -10.58 -0.97
N ASN A 4 -8.32 -9.65 -1.48
CA ASN A 4 -7.84 -8.55 -2.31
C ASN A 4 -7.15 -7.52 -1.42
N VAL A 5 -5.84 -7.39 -1.60
CA VAL A 5 -5.00 -6.51 -0.80
C VAL A 5 -4.31 -5.50 -1.69
N PHE A 6 -4.41 -4.22 -1.32
CA PHE A 6 -3.63 -3.18 -1.95
C PHE A 6 -2.27 -3.09 -1.28
N VAL A 7 -1.18 -3.06 -2.05
CA VAL A 7 0.17 -2.87 -1.55
C VAL A 7 0.70 -1.52 -2.01
N SER A 8 0.83 -0.59 -1.08
CA SER A 8 1.47 0.72 -1.30
C SER A 8 2.95 0.62 -0.94
N TYR A 9 3.81 1.05 -1.86
CA TYR A 9 5.25 1.08 -1.69
C TYR A 9 5.87 2.15 -2.60
N ASP A 10 7.05 2.60 -2.24
CA ASP A 10 7.86 3.48 -3.05
C ASP A 10 8.58 2.68 -4.17
N HIS A 11 8.19 2.96 -5.41
CA HIS A 11 8.76 2.29 -6.59
C HIS A 11 10.20 2.70 -6.91
N ASP A 12 10.72 3.76 -6.29
CA ASP A 12 12.13 4.14 -6.42
C ASP A 12 13.03 3.20 -5.59
N ASP A 13 12.47 2.63 -4.52
CA ASP A 13 13.17 1.70 -3.65
C ASP A 13 13.20 0.28 -4.25
N GLN A 14 14.35 -0.07 -4.85
CA GLN A 14 14.59 -1.40 -5.41
C GLN A 14 14.45 -2.52 -4.37
N LYS A 15 14.68 -2.25 -3.08
CA LYS A 15 14.51 -3.25 -2.02
C LYS A 15 13.02 -3.53 -1.81
N GLN A 16 12.16 -2.53 -1.98
CA GLN A 16 10.70 -2.70 -1.90
C GLN A 16 10.16 -3.55 -3.04
N VAL A 17 10.64 -3.28 -4.26
CA VAL A 17 10.30 -4.09 -5.43
C VAL A 17 10.73 -5.55 -5.24
N GLY A 18 11.93 -5.76 -4.68
CA GLY A 18 12.43 -7.09 -4.33
C GLY A 18 11.56 -7.81 -3.29
N GLY A 19 11.21 -7.13 -2.20
CA GLY A 19 10.29 -7.64 -1.19
C GLY A 19 8.94 -8.00 -1.79
N PHE A 20 8.31 -7.06 -2.51
CA PHE A 20 7.03 -7.29 -3.17
C PHE A 20 7.05 -8.51 -4.09
N ARG A 21 8.12 -8.68 -4.89
CA ARG A 21 8.29 -9.87 -5.74
C ARG A 21 8.36 -11.16 -4.92
N LEU A 22 9.04 -11.16 -3.77
CA LEU A 22 9.10 -12.33 -2.88
C LEU A 22 7.72 -12.69 -2.31
N LEU A 23 6.91 -11.70 -1.92
CA LEU A 23 5.54 -11.91 -1.45
C LEU A 23 4.65 -12.44 -2.57
N LYS A 24 4.68 -11.79 -3.73
CA LYS A 24 3.86 -12.14 -4.89
C LYS A 24 4.20 -13.52 -5.44
N ASN A 25 5.48 -13.90 -5.43
CA ASN A 25 5.94 -15.17 -5.97
C ASN A 25 5.88 -16.32 -4.94
N ASN A 26 5.25 -16.09 -3.78
CA ASN A 26 5.13 -17.11 -2.75
C ASN A 26 3.92 -18.02 -3.05
N PRO A 27 4.13 -19.28 -3.51
CA PRO A 27 3.05 -20.15 -3.98
C PRO A 27 2.08 -20.60 -2.86
N LYS A 28 2.43 -20.37 -1.60
CA LYS A 28 1.58 -20.64 -0.44
C LYS A 28 0.48 -19.60 -0.22
N HIS A 29 0.51 -18.46 -0.94
CA HIS A 29 -0.40 -17.34 -0.72
C HIS A 29 -1.05 -16.89 -2.03
N PRO A 30 -2.19 -17.48 -2.42
CA PRO A 30 -3.00 -17.00 -3.54
C PRO A 30 -3.73 -15.71 -3.15
N LEU A 31 -2.98 -14.63 -2.97
CA LEU A 31 -3.48 -13.30 -2.68
C LEU A 31 -3.50 -12.48 -3.96
N ASP A 32 -4.59 -11.78 -4.21
CA ASP A 32 -4.65 -10.82 -5.31
C ASP A 32 -4.05 -9.50 -4.82
N PHE A 33 -2.74 -9.37 -5.06
CA PHE A 33 -1.98 -8.18 -4.73
C PHE A 33 -2.20 -7.12 -5.81
N HIS A 34 -2.85 -6.03 -5.43
CA HIS A 34 -2.97 -4.84 -6.24
C HIS A 34 -1.93 -3.83 -5.81
N ASP A 35 -1.04 -3.43 -6.70
CA ASP A 35 -0.06 -2.39 -6.41
C ASP A 35 -0.40 -1.05 -7.09
N HIS A 36 0.29 0.01 -6.64
CA HIS A 36 0.23 1.33 -7.25
C HIS A 36 0.79 1.33 -8.68
N SER A 37 1.62 0.35 -9.09
CA SER A 37 2.20 0.36 -10.42
C SER A 37 1.09 0.36 -11.47
N LEU A 38 0.95 1.49 -12.13
CA LEU A 38 0.13 1.60 -13.32
C LEU A 38 0.83 0.76 -14.38
N LYS A 39 0.09 -0.15 -15.02
CA LYS A 39 0.60 -0.91 -16.18
C LYS A 39 1.16 0.01 -17.26
N GLU A 40 0.66 1.24 -17.33
CA GLU A 40 1.17 2.29 -18.18
C GLU A 40 1.59 3.48 -17.30
N PRO A 41 2.90 3.80 -17.23
CA PRO A 41 3.33 5.01 -16.54
C PRO A 41 2.68 6.22 -17.21
N VAL A 42 2.20 7.19 -16.42
CA VAL A 42 1.71 8.45 -16.97
C VAL A 42 2.90 9.15 -17.64
N THR A 43 2.95 9.04 -18.95
CA THR A 43 3.96 9.67 -19.79
C THR A 43 3.51 11.10 -20.05
N GLY A 44 4.38 12.07 -19.74
CA GLY A 44 4.16 13.43 -20.21
C GLY A 44 4.34 13.52 -21.73
N ARG A 45 4.01 14.68 -22.31
CA ARG A 45 4.22 14.97 -23.75
C ARG A 45 5.64 14.69 -24.27
N SER A 46 6.64 14.57 -23.38
CA SER A 46 8.04 14.27 -23.72
C SER A 46 8.42 12.78 -23.59
N GLY A 47 7.47 11.86 -23.37
CA GLY A 47 7.75 10.42 -23.26
C GLY A 47 8.51 10.00 -21.99
N LYS A 48 8.81 10.94 -21.08
CA LYS A 48 9.35 10.64 -19.75
C LYS A 48 8.20 10.34 -18.79
N SER A 49 8.36 9.31 -17.96
CA SER A 49 7.48 9.02 -16.82
C SER A 49 7.55 10.21 -15.87
N ILE A 50 6.47 11.00 -15.78
CA ILE A 50 6.46 12.14 -14.85
C ILE A 50 5.75 11.68 -13.58
N LYS A 51 6.52 11.44 -12.53
CA LYS A 51 6.00 11.20 -11.18
C LYS A 51 5.48 12.54 -10.64
N TYR A 52 4.22 12.86 -10.91
CA TYR A 52 3.55 13.98 -10.27
C TYR A 52 3.17 13.60 -8.84
N PRO A 53 3.26 14.51 -7.86
CA PRO A 53 2.77 14.24 -6.52
C PRO A 53 1.26 13.99 -6.56
N PRO A 54 0.70 13.25 -5.58
CA PRO A 54 -0.73 13.03 -5.53
C PRO A 54 -1.45 14.36 -5.57
N SER A 55 -1.01 15.43 -4.89
CA SER A 55 -1.66 16.75 -4.91
C SER A 55 -1.84 17.41 -6.30
N ASP A 56 -1.06 17.03 -7.32
CA ASP A 56 -1.12 17.66 -8.65
C ASP A 56 -2.37 17.23 -9.45
N PRO A 57 -3.04 18.14 -10.18
CA PRO A 57 -4.19 17.79 -11.02
C PRO A 57 -3.87 16.80 -12.15
N ARG A 58 -2.61 16.74 -12.62
CA ARG A 58 -2.17 15.77 -13.64
C ARG A 58 -2.12 14.34 -13.12
N SER A 59 -2.08 14.16 -11.81
CA SER A 59 -2.19 12.87 -11.12
C SER A 59 -3.62 12.35 -11.04
N LYS A 60 -4.62 13.12 -11.46
CA LYS A 60 -6.05 12.72 -11.43
C LYS A 60 -6.32 11.32 -12.03
N PRO A 61 -5.84 10.95 -13.24
CA PRO A 61 -6.05 9.61 -13.77
C PRO A 61 -5.42 8.51 -12.89
N VAL A 62 -4.26 8.77 -12.30
CA VAL A 62 -3.59 7.84 -11.38
C VAL A 62 -4.43 7.64 -10.12
N ARG A 63 -4.87 8.75 -9.51
CA ARG A 63 -5.74 8.71 -8.34
C ARG A 63 -7.02 7.93 -8.62
N ASP A 64 -7.67 8.14 -9.75
CA ASP A 64 -8.91 7.46 -10.13
C ASP A 64 -8.73 5.94 -10.25
N GLU A 65 -7.63 5.50 -10.87
CA GLU A 65 -7.29 4.07 -10.95
C GLU A 65 -7.00 3.47 -9.57
N ILE A 66 -6.29 4.19 -8.71
CA ILE A 66 -6.03 3.75 -7.33
C ILE A 66 -7.34 3.66 -6.54
N LEU A 67 -8.24 4.62 -6.68
CA LEU A 67 -9.56 4.61 -6.04
C LEU A 67 -10.39 3.39 -6.48
N LYS A 68 -10.38 3.04 -7.77
CA LYS A 68 -11.03 1.81 -8.26
C LYS A 68 -10.41 0.56 -7.66
N LYS A 69 -9.08 0.53 -7.48
CA LYS A 69 -8.40 -0.59 -6.80
C LYS A 69 -8.78 -0.64 -5.33
N PHE A 70 -8.85 0.49 -4.64
CA PHE A 70 -9.27 0.58 -3.25
C PHE A 70 -10.70 0.09 -3.02
N ASP A 71 -11.60 0.32 -3.98
CA ASP A 71 -12.95 -0.23 -3.96
C ASP A 71 -12.93 -1.77 -3.97
N ARG A 72 -12.13 -2.36 -4.88
CA ARG A 72 -11.96 -3.82 -5.00
C ARG A 72 -11.15 -4.46 -3.88
N CYS A 73 -10.28 -3.68 -3.23
CA CYS A 73 -9.44 -4.12 -2.12
C CYS A 73 -10.16 -3.98 -0.78
N SER A 74 -10.07 -5.00 0.05
CA SER A 74 -10.61 -4.95 1.40
C SER A 74 -9.59 -4.43 2.43
N LYS A 75 -8.30 -4.57 2.12
CA LYS A 75 -7.17 -4.29 3.00
C LYS A 75 -6.05 -3.55 2.27
N LEU A 76 -5.30 -2.74 3.01
CA LEU A 76 -4.15 -1.96 2.54
C LEU A 76 -2.91 -2.37 3.34
N VAL A 77 -1.85 -2.72 2.64
CA VAL A 77 -0.53 -3.01 3.19
C VAL A 77 0.43 -1.95 2.68
N VAL A 78 1.20 -1.35 3.59
CA VAL A 78 2.22 -0.36 3.24
C VAL A 78 3.57 -0.97 3.50
N LEU A 79 4.40 -1.13 2.47
CA LEU A 79 5.78 -1.55 2.64
C LEU A 79 6.62 -0.36 3.11
N ILE A 80 7.27 -0.50 4.25
CA ILE A 80 8.08 0.53 4.89
C ILE A 80 9.55 0.21 4.66
N GLY A 81 10.19 1.07 3.86
CA GLY A 81 11.62 1.11 3.60
C GLY A 81 12.17 2.47 4.01
N ASP A 82 13.46 2.67 3.76
CA ASP A 82 14.19 3.86 4.21
C ASP A 82 13.56 5.16 3.66
N GLY A 83 13.13 5.14 2.39
CA GLY A 83 12.53 6.30 1.71
C GLY A 83 11.01 6.44 1.83
N THR A 84 10.29 5.45 2.35
CA THR A 84 8.82 5.40 2.28
C THR A 84 8.14 6.56 2.97
N HIS A 85 8.68 7.01 4.11
CA HIS A 85 8.15 8.14 4.85
C HIS A 85 8.21 9.47 4.08
N LYS A 86 9.04 9.56 3.03
CA LYS A 86 9.17 10.76 2.18
C LYS A 86 8.24 10.73 0.98
N SER A 87 7.52 9.62 0.77
CA SER A 87 6.69 9.44 -0.42
C SER A 87 5.31 10.04 -0.19
N ASP A 88 5.03 11.19 -0.84
CA ASP A 88 3.72 11.84 -0.79
C ASP A 88 2.60 10.88 -1.22
N TRP A 89 2.89 10.00 -2.18
CA TRP A 89 1.95 9.00 -2.68
C TRP A 89 1.53 8.02 -1.58
N VAL A 90 2.48 7.45 -0.84
CA VAL A 90 2.19 6.54 0.26
C VAL A 90 1.33 7.23 1.32
N GLU A 91 1.67 8.47 1.68
CA GLU A 91 0.86 9.27 2.60
C GLU A 91 -0.57 9.50 2.09
N TRP A 92 -0.72 9.89 0.82
CA TRP A 92 -2.02 10.10 0.21
C TRP A 92 -2.85 8.82 0.13
N GLU A 93 -2.22 7.69 -0.20
CA GLU A 93 -2.87 6.37 -0.29
C GLU A 93 -3.42 5.93 1.05
N ILE A 94 -2.62 6.03 2.12
CA ILE A 94 -3.05 5.69 3.49
C ILE A 94 -4.24 6.55 3.90
N ASN A 95 -4.14 7.87 3.73
CA ASN A 95 -5.21 8.79 4.14
C ASN A 95 -6.49 8.59 3.33
N THR A 96 -6.35 8.38 2.02
CA THR A 96 -7.49 8.19 1.12
C THR A 96 -8.17 6.85 1.39
N PHE A 97 -7.41 5.77 1.49
CA PHE A 97 -7.96 4.45 1.82
C PHE A 97 -8.63 4.45 3.18
N PHE A 98 -8.00 5.05 4.19
CA PHE A 98 -8.60 5.20 5.51
C PHE A 98 -9.92 5.95 5.44
N LYS A 99 -9.96 7.10 4.75
CA LYS A 99 -11.19 7.89 4.62
C LYS A 99 -12.31 7.10 3.93
N MET A 100 -12.01 6.41 2.84
CA MET A 100 -12.99 5.58 2.10
C MET A 100 -13.52 4.43 2.96
N LYS A 101 -12.63 3.69 3.64
CA LYS A 101 -13.04 2.55 4.46
C LYS A 101 -13.61 2.96 5.81
N LYS A 102 -13.36 4.18 6.29
CA LYS A 102 -13.97 4.73 7.50
C LYS A 102 -15.47 4.84 7.40
N GLU A 103 -16.00 5.18 6.22
CA GLU A 103 -17.46 5.19 6.00
C GLU A 103 -18.06 3.77 6.04
N LEU A 104 -17.25 2.73 5.80
CA LEU A 104 -17.68 1.33 5.75
C LEU A 104 -17.50 0.59 7.09
N SER A 105 -16.32 0.71 7.71
CA SER A 105 -15.95 -0.04 8.93
C SER A 105 -15.80 0.85 10.17
N GLY A 106 -16.09 2.15 10.07
CA GLY A 106 -16.06 3.07 11.21
C GLY A 106 -14.73 3.04 11.97
N GLU A 107 -14.80 2.73 13.26
CA GLU A 107 -13.66 2.67 14.17
C GLU A 107 -12.73 1.48 13.93
N ASN A 108 -13.16 0.45 13.18
CA ASN A 108 -12.34 -0.73 12.85
C ASN A 108 -11.47 -0.53 11.60
N THR A 109 -11.47 0.65 10.98
CA THR A 109 -10.74 0.91 9.74
C THR A 109 -9.24 0.70 9.87
N TRP A 110 -8.66 0.96 11.05
CA TRP A 110 -7.25 0.69 11.34
C TRP A 110 -6.91 -0.81 11.26
N LYS A 111 -7.89 -1.73 11.44
CA LYS A 111 -7.66 -3.18 11.25
C LYS A 111 -7.43 -3.53 9.78
N ARG A 112 -7.89 -2.70 8.83
CA ARG A 112 -7.76 -2.89 7.38
C ARG A 112 -6.45 -2.35 6.82
N ILE A 113 -5.74 -1.52 7.56
CA ILE A 113 -4.45 -0.96 7.14
C ILE A 113 -3.35 -1.61 7.98
N ARG A 114 -2.24 -1.98 7.34
CA ARG A 114 -1.06 -2.49 8.04
C ARG A 114 0.22 -1.97 7.41
N GLY A 115 1.17 -1.55 8.23
CA GLY A 115 2.54 -1.33 7.77
C GLY A 115 3.31 -2.65 7.83
N MET A 116 4.23 -2.87 6.90
CA MET A 116 5.19 -3.96 6.96
C MET A 116 6.58 -3.46 6.61
N THR A 117 7.55 -3.60 7.51
CA THR A 117 8.94 -3.24 7.22
C THR A 117 9.56 -4.22 6.25
N LEU A 118 10.48 -3.75 5.41
CA LEU A 118 11.23 -4.64 4.52
C LEU A 118 12.28 -5.45 5.26
N LYS A 119 12.65 -6.59 4.66
CA LYS A 119 13.78 -7.39 5.10
C LYS A 119 15.07 -6.56 5.10
N GLY A 120 15.65 -6.35 6.29
CA GLY A 120 16.85 -5.54 6.46
C GLY A 120 16.60 -4.03 6.59
N SER A 121 15.34 -3.60 6.70
CA SER A 121 14.94 -2.21 6.97
C SER A 121 14.08 -2.13 8.23
N ASP A 122 14.47 -2.89 9.26
CA ASP A 122 13.78 -2.92 10.56
C ASP A 122 13.77 -1.55 11.27
N GLN A 123 14.80 -0.74 11.00
CA GLN A 123 14.94 0.63 11.49
C GLN A 123 14.34 1.70 10.55
N ALA A 124 13.60 1.28 9.51
CA ALA A 124 13.00 2.23 8.58
C ALA A 124 12.01 3.16 9.29
N THR A 125 12.05 4.43 8.93
CA THR A 125 11.12 5.42 9.48
C THR A 125 9.70 5.14 9.01
N ILE A 126 8.80 4.94 9.97
CA ILE A 126 7.38 4.71 9.71
C ILE A 126 6.75 6.03 9.21
N PRO A 127 5.99 6.01 8.10
CA PRO A 127 5.30 7.21 7.64
C PRO A 127 4.30 7.69 8.70
N SER A 128 4.29 9.01 8.94
CA SER A 128 3.41 9.67 9.91
C SER A 128 1.93 9.36 9.68
N ALA A 129 1.54 9.15 8.43
CA ALA A 129 0.20 8.71 8.05
C ALA A 129 -0.22 7.39 8.73
N LEU A 130 0.66 6.39 8.83
CA LEU A 130 0.33 5.14 9.53
C LEU A 130 0.20 5.34 11.05
N LEU A 131 1.08 6.15 11.62
CA LEU A 131 1.07 6.47 13.05
C LEU A 131 -0.22 7.20 13.43
N ASN A 132 -0.64 8.18 12.63
CA ASN A 132 -1.89 8.93 12.82
C ASN A 132 -3.13 8.02 12.76
N GLN A 133 -3.10 6.99 11.92
CA GLN A 133 -4.23 6.05 11.77
C GLN A 133 -4.20 4.90 12.80
N SER A 134 -3.36 4.97 13.84
CA SER A 134 -3.23 3.95 14.89
C SER A 134 -3.02 2.53 14.34
N THR A 135 -2.32 2.45 13.20
CA THR A 135 -2.07 1.19 12.51
C THR A 135 -0.84 0.50 13.07
N LYS A 136 -0.91 -0.83 13.24
CA LYS A 136 0.25 -1.63 13.64
C LYS A 136 1.19 -1.85 12.45
N VAL A 137 2.49 -1.73 12.71
CA VAL A 137 3.55 -2.11 11.78
C VAL A 137 4.04 -3.51 12.14
N LEU A 138 4.15 -4.37 11.15
CA LEU A 138 4.69 -5.71 11.25
C LEU A 138 6.15 -5.71 10.74
N ALA A 139 6.98 -6.57 11.32
CA ALA A 139 8.26 -6.91 10.71
C ALA A 139 8.03 -7.64 9.37
N TRP A 140 9.09 -7.80 8.58
CA TRP A 140 9.06 -8.61 7.35
C TRP A 140 8.72 -10.08 7.69
N ASP A 141 7.42 -10.39 7.69
CA ASP A 141 6.91 -11.72 8.02
C ASP A 141 5.67 -12.05 7.17
N PRO A 142 5.83 -12.85 6.08
CA PRO A 142 4.73 -13.17 5.18
C PRO A 142 3.65 -14.02 5.86
N GLU A 143 3.99 -14.82 6.87
CA GLU A 143 3.04 -15.68 7.59
C GLU A 143 2.14 -14.86 8.52
N ALA A 144 2.71 -13.87 9.22
CA ALA A 144 1.98 -12.92 10.04
C ALA A 144 1.09 -12.03 9.17
N LEU A 145 1.57 -11.62 8.00
CA LEU A 145 0.77 -10.87 7.03
C LEU A 145 -0.43 -11.70 6.56
N ASP A 146 -0.20 -12.96 6.20
CA ASP A 146 -1.26 -13.87 5.76
C ASP A 146 -2.32 -14.09 6.85
N LYS A 147 -1.90 -14.37 8.08
CA LYS A 147 -2.82 -14.47 9.22
C LYS A 147 -3.65 -13.21 9.41
N TRP A 148 -3.04 -12.04 9.26
CA TRP A 148 -3.78 -10.78 9.32
C TRP A 148 -4.71 -10.57 8.12
N LEU A 149 -4.33 -11.05 6.92
CA LEU A 149 -5.17 -11.03 5.73
C LEU A 149 -6.36 -11.99 5.82
N ASP A 150 -6.24 -13.07 6.56
CA ASP A 150 -7.34 -14.00 6.86
C ASP A 150 -8.28 -13.47 7.96
N GLN A 151 -7.77 -12.67 8.90
CA GLN A 151 -8.59 -12.07 9.95
C GLN A 151 -9.67 -11.14 9.39
N ASP A 152 -10.94 -11.42 9.68
CA ASP A 152 -12.01 -10.51 9.26
C ASP A 152 -11.93 -9.19 10.07
N PRO A 153 -11.87 -8.02 9.41
CA PRO A 153 -11.78 -6.74 10.10
C PRO A 153 -13.09 -6.31 10.77
N ASP A 154 -14.23 -6.92 10.41
CA ASP A 154 -15.57 -6.64 10.93
C ASP A 154 -16.02 -7.63 12.03
N ALA A 155 -15.27 -8.73 12.22
CA ALA A 155 -15.45 -9.68 13.32
C ALA A 155 -14.95 -9.18 14.69
#